data_AF-A0A1G1WY61-F1
#
_entry.id   AF-A0A1G1WY61-F1
#
_cell.length_a   1.000
_cell.length_b   1.000
_cell.length_c   1.000
_cell.angle_alpha   90.00
_cell.angle_beta   90.00
_cell.angle_gamma   90.00
#
_symmetry.space_group_name_H-M   'P 1'
#
loop_
_entity.id
_entity.type
_entity.pdbx_description
1 polymer ?
#
loop_
_entity_poly.entity_id
_entity_poly.type
_entity_poly.pdbx_seq_one_letter_code
_entity_poly.pdbx_strand_id
1 'polypeptide(L)'
;MQEFLQWLEVLREQLIQNTQVLLPEPHASLLSGIVLGEKGDLSSEFKKALIATGTIHVVVVSGYNISLICGWLSGMTRIFSKQITFVLIISCVIFYTLLTGAEAPTIRAAIMGLLVWGSRVAGRVSDSVFLLILTGVVMFVFDHTVLESISFQLSFMATLGIILFGDTLGAVFKFLPSPLSSDLATTLSAQILVLPILVYYFGSVSWISPVVNVLVLWTVPLATILGFLTLLISILSMEIAKVAAWFVWLPLDIFQQIISISGSFSYSQIYFPKQNVLLLVGWYFVILGFLSFRKKHANELADKT
;
A
#
# COMPACT_ATOMS: atom_id res chain seq x y z
N MET A 1 -0.31 -3.32 29.39
CA MET A 1 0.26 -3.06 28.05
C MET A 1 0.97 -4.28 27.49
N GLN A 2 1.93 -4.90 28.22
CA GLN A 2 2.60 -6.14 27.78
C GLN A 2 1.64 -7.31 27.52
N GLU A 3 0.67 -7.56 28.41
CA GLU A 3 -0.33 -8.62 28.22
C GLU A 3 -1.16 -8.45 26.94
N PHE A 4 -1.48 -7.21 26.58
CA PHE A 4 -2.23 -6.90 25.35
C PHE A 4 -1.39 -7.16 24.09
N LEU A 5 -0.09 -6.80 24.13
CA LEU A 5 0.82 -7.06 23.01
C LEU A 5 1.06 -8.56 22.83
N GLN A 6 1.25 -9.31 23.92
CA GLN A 6 1.35 -10.77 23.87
C GLN A 6 0.08 -11.42 23.32
N TRP A 7 -1.10 -10.95 23.75
CA TRP A 7 -2.37 -11.43 23.19
C TRP A 7 -2.48 -11.15 21.69
N LEU A 8 -2.04 -9.99 21.23
CA LEU A 8 -2.01 -9.65 19.80
C LEU A 8 -1.06 -10.55 19.01
N GLU A 9 0.12 -10.87 19.55
CA GLU A 9 1.06 -11.80 18.92
C GLU A 9 0.46 -13.20 18.80
N VAL A 10 -0.13 -13.73 19.88
CA VAL A 10 -0.82 -15.03 19.86
C VAL A 10 -1.98 -15.03 18.85
N LEU A 11 -2.78 -13.95 18.83
CA LEU A 11 -3.86 -13.81 17.85
C LEU A 11 -3.31 -13.80 16.41
N ARG A 12 -2.22 -13.06 16.16
CA ARG A 12 -1.58 -13.00 14.86
C ARG A 12 -1.11 -14.39 14.43
N GLU A 13 -0.40 -15.11 15.29
CA GLU A 13 0.07 -16.48 15.01
C GLU A 13 -1.11 -17.43 14.73
N GLN A 14 -2.19 -17.34 15.51
CA GLN A 14 -3.39 -18.12 15.29
C GLN A 14 -4.03 -17.80 13.92
N LEU A 15 -4.10 -16.53 13.54
CA LEU A 15 -4.64 -16.13 12.23
C LEU A 15 -3.75 -16.62 11.08
N ILE A 16 -2.42 -16.59 11.24
CA ILE A 16 -1.48 -17.15 10.27
C ILE A 16 -1.72 -18.66 10.11
N GLN A 17 -1.81 -19.41 11.22
CA GLN A 17 -2.12 -20.85 11.18
C GLN A 17 -3.48 -21.12 10.53
N ASN A 18 -4.49 -20.28 10.79
CA ASN A 18 -5.79 -20.40 10.15
C ASN A 18 -5.68 -20.26 8.63
N THR A 19 -4.83 -19.37 8.10
CA THR A 19 -4.63 -19.26 6.63
C THR A 19 -4.15 -20.58 6.02
N GLN A 20 -3.23 -21.28 6.70
CA GLN A 20 -2.67 -22.56 6.24
C GLN A 20 -3.69 -23.71 6.28
N VAL A 21 -4.67 -23.64 7.18
CA VAL A 21 -5.79 -24.62 7.23
C VAL A 21 -6.84 -24.32 6.16
N LEU A 22 -7.06 -23.04 5.87
CA LEU A 22 -8.14 -22.57 4.99
C LEU A 22 -7.80 -22.67 3.50
N LEU A 23 -6.51 -22.53 3.16
CA LEU A 23 -6.05 -22.44 1.77
C LEU A 23 -4.80 -23.31 1.55
N PRO A 24 -4.62 -23.91 0.37
CA PRO A 24 -3.36 -24.55 0.00
C PRO A 24 -2.26 -23.51 -0.25
N GLU A 25 -1.00 -23.93 -0.18
CA GLU A 25 0.12 -23.12 -0.69
C GLU A 25 0.07 -23.03 -2.23
N PRO A 26 0.41 -21.87 -2.84
CA PRO A 26 0.95 -20.65 -2.23
C PRO A 26 -0.11 -19.64 -1.74
N HIS A 27 -1.40 -19.95 -1.85
CA HIS A 27 -2.50 -19.01 -1.56
C HIS A 27 -2.58 -18.64 -0.08
N ALA A 28 -2.29 -19.58 0.83
CA ALA A 28 -2.20 -19.30 2.27
C ALA A 28 -1.16 -18.23 2.59
N SER A 29 0.09 -18.44 2.13
CA SER A 29 1.18 -17.46 2.28
C SER A 29 0.87 -16.11 1.63
N LEU A 30 0.27 -16.12 0.44
CA LEU A 30 -0.13 -14.90 -0.26
C LEU A 30 -1.19 -14.13 0.54
N LEU A 31 -2.20 -14.82 1.06
CA LEU A 31 -3.23 -14.20 1.90
C LEU A 31 -2.63 -13.62 3.20
N SER A 32 -1.79 -14.40 3.86
CA SER A 32 -1.11 -14.00 5.10
C SER A 32 -0.22 -12.78 4.87
N GLY A 33 0.51 -12.71 3.75
CA GLY A 33 1.26 -11.52 3.35
C GLY A 33 0.36 -10.29 3.14
N ILE A 34 -0.70 -10.43 2.33
CA ILE A 34 -1.59 -9.32 1.97
C ILE A 34 -2.33 -8.77 3.19
N VAL A 35 -2.85 -9.65 4.06
CA VAL A 35 -3.74 -9.26 5.16
C VAL A 35 -3.01 -9.11 6.49
N LEU A 36 -2.05 -9.97 6.81
CA LEU A 36 -1.36 -10.00 8.12
C LEU A 36 0.06 -9.46 8.05
N GLY A 37 0.59 -9.18 6.86
CA GLY A 37 1.94 -8.63 6.68
C GLY A 37 3.03 -9.66 6.90
N GLU A 38 2.68 -10.94 6.80
CA GLU A 38 3.63 -12.04 7.00
C GLU A 38 4.62 -12.13 5.85
N LYS A 39 5.91 -12.28 6.16
CA LYS A 39 7.01 -12.26 5.18
C LYS A 39 7.67 -13.63 4.98
N GLY A 40 7.39 -14.59 5.88
CA GLY A 40 8.14 -15.83 6.02
C GLY A 40 7.88 -16.92 4.97
N ASP A 41 6.64 -17.09 4.50
CA ASP A 41 6.22 -18.38 3.92
C ASP A 41 6.13 -18.44 2.38
N LEU A 42 6.41 -17.33 1.66
CA LEU A 42 6.36 -17.35 0.20
C LEU A 42 7.51 -18.18 -0.39
N SER A 43 7.18 -19.13 -1.28
CA SER A 43 8.17 -19.95 -1.97
C SER A 43 9.19 -19.06 -2.71
N SER A 44 10.46 -19.49 -2.71
CA SER A 44 11.55 -18.70 -3.30
C SER A 44 11.33 -18.38 -4.79
N GLU A 45 10.66 -19.29 -5.52
CA GLU A 45 10.28 -19.11 -6.92
C GLU A 45 9.20 -18.03 -7.09
N PHE A 46 8.14 -18.09 -6.27
CA PHE A 46 7.08 -17.10 -6.35
C PHE A 46 7.55 -15.71 -5.91
N LYS A 47 8.41 -15.64 -4.88
CA LYS A 47 9.08 -14.40 -4.49
C LYS A 47 9.92 -13.81 -5.62
N LYS A 48 10.65 -14.64 -6.37
CA LYS A 48 11.39 -14.18 -7.57
C LYS A 48 10.44 -13.65 -8.64
N ALA A 49 9.31 -14.32 -8.89
CA ALA A 49 8.31 -13.83 -9.85
C ALA A 49 7.68 -12.48 -9.43
N LEU A 50 7.41 -12.28 -8.14
CA LEU A 50 6.95 -11.01 -7.59
C LEU A 50 7.98 -9.88 -7.78
N ILE A 51 9.28 -10.19 -7.59
CA ILE A 51 10.35 -9.21 -7.82
C ILE A 51 10.53 -8.94 -9.33
N ALA A 52 10.45 -9.97 -10.17
CA ALA A 52 10.53 -9.89 -11.63
C ALA A 52 9.44 -8.99 -12.22
N THR A 53 8.23 -9.12 -11.70
CA THR A 53 7.07 -8.31 -12.11
C THR A 53 6.95 -6.99 -11.35
N GLY A 54 7.83 -6.72 -10.38
CA GLY A 54 7.78 -5.52 -9.55
C GLY A 54 6.58 -5.44 -8.60
N THR A 55 5.86 -6.54 -8.39
CA THR A 55 4.60 -6.59 -7.61
C THR A 55 4.80 -7.02 -6.15
N ILE A 56 6.04 -7.27 -5.72
CA ILE A 56 6.36 -7.65 -4.33
C ILE A 56 5.82 -6.68 -3.27
N HIS A 57 5.72 -5.39 -3.61
CA HIS A 57 5.17 -4.36 -2.72
C HIS A 57 3.65 -4.48 -2.49
N VAL A 58 2.94 -5.20 -3.36
CA VAL A 58 1.50 -5.45 -3.27
C VAL A 58 1.19 -6.56 -2.26
N VAL A 59 2.12 -7.52 -2.11
CA VAL A 59 1.97 -8.68 -1.22
C VAL A 59 2.29 -8.36 0.23
N VAL A 60 2.86 -7.18 0.52
CA VAL A 60 3.10 -6.71 1.89
C VAL A 60 1.96 -5.79 2.30
N VAL A 61 1.54 -5.85 3.58
CA VAL A 61 0.57 -4.90 4.12
C VAL A 61 1.04 -3.47 3.87
N SER A 62 0.21 -2.72 3.15
CA SER A 62 0.47 -1.34 2.78
C SER A 62 -0.63 -0.41 3.29
N GLY A 63 -0.40 0.89 3.17
CA GLY A 63 -1.44 1.89 3.45
C GLY A 63 -2.69 1.72 2.56
N TYR A 64 -2.56 1.06 1.41
CA TYR A 64 -3.70 0.74 0.54
C TYR A 64 -4.65 -0.26 1.20
N ASN A 65 -4.12 -1.34 1.79
CA ASN A 65 -4.92 -2.36 2.48
C ASN A 65 -5.69 -1.73 3.66
N ILE A 66 -5.04 -0.84 4.41
CA ILE A 66 -5.70 -0.05 5.46
C ILE A 66 -6.83 0.82 4.90
N SER A 67 -6.57 1.54 3.81
CA SER A 67 -7.57 2.42 3.20
C SER A 67 -8.80 1.64 2.71
N LEU A 68 -8.61 0.42 2.19
CA LEU A 68 -9.67 -0.48 1.77
C LEU A 68 -10.53 -0.93 2.95
N ILE A 69 -9.90 -1.38 4.03
CA ILE A 69 -10.60 -1.79 5.26
C ILE A 69 -11.38 -0.61 5.85
N CYS A 70 -10.76 0.59 5.89
CA CYS A 70 -11.42 1.81 6.33
C CYS A 70 -12.63 2.19 5.47
N GLY A 71 -12.48 2.12 4.15
CA GLY A 71 -13.54 2.45 3.20
C GLY A 71 -14.72 1.50 3.32
N TRP A 72 -14.45 0.20 3.42
CA TRP A 72 -15.46 -0.83 3.66
C TRP A 72 -16.19 -0.60 5.00
N LEU A 73 -15.44 -0.39 6.08
CA LEU A 73 -16.01 -0.13 7.41
C LEU A 73 -16.82 1.18 7.44
N SER A 74 -16.36 2.23 6.75
CA SER A 74 -17.10 3.48 6.58
C SER A 74 -18.41 3.28 5.83
N GLY A 75 -18.46 2.39 4.85
CA GLY A 75 -19.68 2.04 4.12
C GLY A 75 -20.72 1.37 5.03
N MET A 76 -20.27 0.42 5.86
CA MET A 76 -21.14 -0.29 6.81
C MET A 76 -21.66 0.61 7.93
N THR A 77 -20.82 1.53 8.40
CA THR A 77 -21.14 2.40 9.53
C THR A 77 -21.86 3.69 9.11
N ARG A 78 -22.29 3.81 7.86
CA ARG A 78 -22.99 4.99 7.32
C ARG A 78 -24.30 5.31 8.05
N ILE A 79 -24.90 4.33 8.71
CA ILE A 79 -26.12 4.48 9.52
C ILE A 79 -25.86 5.15 10.89
N PHE A 80 -24.61 5.20 11.35
CA PHE A 80 -24.24 5.81 12.63
C PHE A 80 -23.88 7.29 12.47
N SER A 81 -23.70 7.99 13.60
CA SER A 81 -23.19 9.37 13.58
C SER A 81 -21.73 9.41 13.08
N LYS A 82 -21.33 10.53 12.47
CA LYS A 82 -19.96 10.72 11.94
C LYS A 82 -18.88 10.48 13.00
N GLN A 83 -19.19 10.78 14.26
CA GLN A 83 -18.29 10.57 15.40
C GLN A 83 -18.11 9.08 15.71
N ILE A 84 -19.20 8.30 15.73
CA ILE A 84 -19.13 6.85 15.98
C ILE A 84 -18.40 6.15 14.83
N THR A 85 -18.74 6.48 13.57
CA THR A 85 -18.04 5.96 12.39
C THR A 85 -16.53 6.21 12.48
N PHE A 86 -16.12 7.41 12.87
CA PHE A 86 -14.70 7.72 13.01
C PHE A 86 -14.04 6.90 14.13
N VAL A 87 -14.65 6.82 15.32
CA VAL A 87 -14.11 6.05 16.45
C VAL A 87 -13.93 4.58 16.06
N LEU A 88 -14.88 4.00 15.32
CA LEU A 88 -14.78 2.63 14.81
C LEU A 88 -13.65 2.48 13.80
N ILE A 89 -13.56 3.40 12.83
CA ILE A 89 -12.49 3.38 11.82
C ILE A 89 -11.13 3.49 12.47
N ILE A 90 -10.91 4.47 13.36
CA ILE A 90 -9.60 4.66 13.96
C ILE A 90 -9.21 3.51 14.89
N SER A 91 -10.17 2.96 15.64
CA SER A 91 -9.93 1.76 16.46
C SER A 91 -9.54 0.57 15.58
N CYS A 92 -10.21 0.39 14.44
CA CYS A 92 -9.87 -0.65 13.47
C CYS A 92 -8.48 -0.43 12.87
N VAL A 93 -8.12 0.79 12.50
CA VAL A 93 -6.79 1.11 11.95
C VAL A 93 -5.69 0.85 12.97
N ILE A 94 -5.86 1.28 14.22
CA ILE A 94 -4.88 1.05 15.29
C ILE A 94 -4.75 -0.46 15.53
N PHE A 95 -5.86 -1.16 15.69
CA PHE A 95 -5.87 -2.60 15.88
C PHE A 95 -5.16 -3.34 14.73
N TYR A 96 -5.52 -3.02 13.48
CA TYR A 96 -4.92 -3.65 12.30
C TYR A 96 -3.44 -3.30 12.13
N THR A 97 -3.05 -2.06 12.45
CA THR A 97 -1.63 -1.63 12.46
C THR A 97 -0.81 -2.46 13.44
N LEU A 98 -1.34 -2.67 14.66
CA LEU A 98 -0.66 -3.49 15.66
C LEU A 98 -0.64 -4.97 15.27
N LEU A 99 -1.77 -5.50 14.76
CA LEU A 99 -1.89 -6.88 14.31
C LEU A 99 -0.90 -7.22 13.18
N THR A 100 -0.64 -6.29 12.28
CA THR A 100 0.25 -6.48 11.12
C THR A 100 1.74 -6.21 11.43
N GLY A 101 2.08 -5.91 12.69
CA GLY A 101 3.47 -5.70 13.12
C GLY A 101 3.98 -4.27 13.01
N ALA A 102 3.08 -3.29 12.90
CA ALA A 102 3.38 -1.86 12.97
C ALA A 102 4.48 -1.38 12.01
N GLU A 103 4.41 -1.78 10.74
CA GLU A 103 5.33 -1.28 9.72
C GLU A 103 5.12 0.23 9.42
N ALA A 104 6.16 0.90 8.91
CA ALA A 104 6.09 2.32 8.57
C ALA A 104 4.87 2.73 7.70
N PRO A 105 4.46 1.96 6.66
CA PRO A 105 3.27 2.29 5.87
C PRO A 105 1.96 2.29 6.68
N THR A 106 1.85 1.42 7.69
CA THR A 106 0.63 1.24 8.49
C THR A 106 0.54 2.29 9.59
N ILE A 107 1.65 2.54 10.29
CA ILE A 107 1.76 3.65 11.26
C ILE A 107 1.43 4.98 10.59
N ARG A 108 2.01 5.26 9.40
CA ARG A 108 1.72 6.49 8.66
C ARG A 108 0.22 6.63 8.36
N ALA A 109 -0.43 5.55 7.89
CA ALA A 109 -1.86 5.58 7.59
C ALA A 109 -2.71 5.87 8.84
N ALA A 110 -2.34 5.30 9.99
CA ALA A 110 -2.98 5.58 11.28
C ALA A 110 -2.85 7.06 11.68
N ILE A 111 -1.63 7.61 11.63
CA ILE A 111 -1.37 9.01 11.99
C ILE A 111 -2.09 9.97 11.02
N MET A 112 -1.98 9.75 9.70
CA MET A 112 -2.68 10.59 8.72
C MET A 112 -4.20 10.53 8.92
N GLY A 113 -4.77 9.36 9.23
CA GLY A 113 -6.20 9.22 9.55
C GLY A 113 -6.62 10.08 10.76
N LEU A 114 -5.82 10.08 11.83
CA LEU A 114 -6.03 10.93 13.00
C LEU A 114 -5.96 12.42 12.66
N LEU A 115 -4.94 12.83 11.90
CA LEU A 115 -4.73 14.23 11.56
C LEU A 115 -5.83 14.77 10.62
N VAL A 116 -6.25 13.98 9.63
CA VAL A 116 -7.38 14.33 8.75
C VAL A 116 -8.64 14.55 9.57
N TRP A 117 -8.94 13.68 10.53
CA TRP A 117 -10.10 13.87 11.38
C TRP A 117 -9.98 15.08 12.30
N GLY A 118 -8.83 15.27 12.94
CA GLY A 118 -8.55 16.44 13.77
C GLY A 118 -8.74 17.75 12.99
N SER A 119 -8.30 17.79 11.72
CA SER A 119 -8.51 18.95 10.85
C SER A 119 -10.00 19.23 10.57
N ARG A 120 -10.81 18.18 10.37
CA ARG A 120 -12.25 18.30 10.15
C ARG A 120 -12.97 18.81 11.39
N VAL A 121 -12.60 18.34 12.58
CA VAL A 121 -13.16 18.81 13.86
C VAL A 121 -12.79 20.27 14.10
N ALA A 122 -11.57 20.67 13.76
CA ALA A 122 -11.10 22.05 13.85
C ALA A 122 -11.67 22.98 12.76
N GLY A 123 -12.49 22.47 11.82
CA GLY A 123 -13.05 23.25 10.72
C GLY A 123 -12.00 23.73 9.70
N ARG A 124 -10.85 23.06 9.61
CA ARG A 124 -9.75 23.43 8.71
C ARG A 124 -9.72 22.55 7.47
N VAL A 125 -9.41 23.14 6.32
CA VAL A 125 -9.10 22.39 5.11
C VAL A 125 -7.74 21.72 5.29
N SER A 126 -7.68 20.41 5.11
CA SER A 126 -6.45 19.64 5.20
C SER A 126 -5.62 19.74 3.92
N ASP A 127 -4.44 20.34 4.00
CA ASP A 127 -3.42 20.22 2.96
C ASP A 127 -2.72 18.86 3.09
N SER A 128 -2.84 18.01 2.07
CA SER A 128 -2.29 16.64 2.08
C SER A 128 -0.77 16.60 2.22
N VAL A 129 -0.04 17.59 1.67
CA VAL A 129 1.41 17.69 1.79
C VAL A 129 1.79 18.06 3.22
N PHE A 130 1.09 19.05 3.79
CA PHE A 130 1.29 19.42 5.19
C PHE A 130 1.05 18.25 6.14
N LEU A 131 -0.05 17.51 5.94
CA LEU A 131 -0.36 16.32 6.73
C LEU A 131 0.71 15.23 6.63
N LEU A 132 1.26 15.02 5.44
CA LEU A 132 2.34 14.06 5.22
C LEU A 132 3.62 14.50 5.97
N ILE A 133 4.01 15.77 5.88
CA ILE A 133 5.17 16.32 6.61
C ILE A 133 4.96 16.17 8.12
N LEU A 134 3.79 16.57 8.63
CA LEU A 134 3.47 16.46 10.05
C LEU A 134 3.52 14.99 10.51
N THR A 135 3.03 14.07 9.69
CA THR A 135 3.13 12.62 9.98
C THR A 135 4.58 12.17 10.06
N GLY A 136 5.44 12.63 9.15
CA GLY A 136 6.88 12.35 9.19
C GLY A 136 7.55 12.86 10.47
N VAL A 137 7.21 14.08 10.89
CA VAL A 137 7.70 14.66 12.16
C VAL A 137 7.24 13.81 13.34
N VAL A 138 5.96 13.45 13.41
CA VAL A 138 5.42 12.61 14.50
C VAL A 138 6.15 11.27 14.55
N MET A 139 6.32 10.59 13.41
CA MET A 139 7.04 9.31 13.36
C MET A 139 8.50 9.45 13.81
N PHE A 140 9.19 10.52 13.39
CA PHE A 140 10.57 10.80 13.77
C PHE A 140 10.74 11.07 15.28
N VAL A 141 9.79 11.77 15.89
CA VAL A 141 9.83 12.03 17.35
C VAL A 141 9.70 10.74 18.16
N PHE A 142 8.89 9.78 17.69
CA PHE A 142 8.75 8.48 18.36
C PHE A 142 9.91 7.52 18.08
N ASP A 143 10.45 7.53 16.86
CA ASP A 143 11.59 6.73 16.46
C ASP A 143 12.51 7.52 15.52
N HIS A 144 13.67 7.90 16.03
CA HIS A 144 14.65 8.69 15.29
C HIS A 144 15.26 7.90 14.12
N THR A 145 15.26 6.56 14.20
CA THR A 145 15.81 5.68 13.16
C THR A 145 14.84 5.47 12.00
N VAL A 146 13.61 5.95 12.11
CA VAL A 146 12.57 5.75 11.09
C VAL A 146 12.97 6.28 9.71
N LEU A 147 13.80 7.33 9.65
CA LEU A 147 14.28 7.90 8.39
C LEU A 147 15.26 6.98 7.64
N GLU A 148 15.94 6.09 8.35
CA GLU A 148 16.85 5.10 7.78
C GLU A 148 16.10 3.88 7.23
N SER A 149 14.84 3.69 7.65
CA SER A 149 14.00 2.60 7.18
C SER A 149 13.63 2.77 5.71
N ILE A 150 14.02 1.78 4.89
CA ILE A 150 13.64 1.71 3.47
C ILE A 150 12.11 1.71 3.33
N SER A 151 11.39 1.00 4.21
CA SER A 151 9.92 0.97 4.19
C SER A 151 9.31 2.34 4.42
N PHE A 152 9.90 3.16 5.29
CA PHE A 152 9.47 4.54 5.50
C PHE A 152 9.72 5.39 4.25
N GLN A 153 10.94 5.37 3.70
CA GLN A 153 11.33 6.15 2.53
C GLN A 153 10.44 5.84 1.32
N LEU A 154 10.24 4.55 1.03
CA LEU A 154 9.37 4.10 -0.06
C LEU A 154 7.92 4.54 0.17
N SER A 155 7.38 4.40 1.39
CA SER A 155 6.02 4.85 1.69
C SER A 155 5.83 6.35 1.53
N PHE A 156 6.73 7.14 2.11
CA PHE A 156 6.63 8.60 2.09
C PHE A 156 6.78 9.14 0.68
N MET A 157 7.74 8.63 -0.08
CA MET A 157 7.94 9.05 -1.47
C MET A 157 6.80 8.59 -2.38
N ALA A 158 6.23 7.40 -2.16
CA ALA A 158 5.04 6.95 -2.89
C ALA A 158 3.86 7.89 -2.65
N THR A 159 3.55 8.19 -1.39
CA THR A 159 2.43 9.09 -1.02
C THR A 159 2.67 10.50 -1.54
N LEU A 160 3.88 11.04 -1.40
CA LEU A 160 4.23 12.34 -1.95
C LEU A 160 4.08 12.38 -3.47
N GLY A 161 4.49 11.30 -4.16
CA GLY A 161 4.37 11.18 -5.61
C GLY A 161 2.92 11.22 -6.06
N ILE A 162 2.05 10.46 -5.38
CA ILE A 162 0.61 10.46 -5.61
C ILE A 162 0.01 11.85 -5.37
N ILE A 163 0.38 12.54 -4.29
CA ILE A 163 -0.15 13.89 -4.00
C ILE A 163 0.28 14.91 -5.08
N LEU A 164 1.52 14.84 -5.58
CA LEU A 164 2.07 15.83 -6.52
C LEU A 164 1.67 15.58 -7.98
N PHE A 165 1.60 14.30 -8.39
CA PHE A 165 1.43 13.89 -9.78
C PHE A 165 0.09 13.21 -10.07
N GLY A 166 -0.66 12.78 -9.06
CA GLY A 166 -1.90 12.02 -9.20
C GLY A 166 -2.91 12.68 -10.13
N ASP A 167 -3.26 13.94 -9.88
CA ASP A 167 -4.22 14.69 -10.70
C ASP A 167 -3.71 14.93 -12.13
N THR A 168 -2.40 15.14 -12.28
CA THR A 168 -1.79 15.42 -13.59
C THR A 168 -1.81 14.18 -14.46
N LEU A 169 -1.38 13.04 -13.91
CA LEU A 169 -1.43 11.77 -14.63
C LEU A 169 -2.85 11.26 -14.81
N GLY A 170 -3.73 11.48 -13.83
CA GLY A 170 -5.17 11.22 -13.98
C GLY A 170 -5.76 11.97 -15.17
N ALA A 171 -5.38 13.23 -15.38
CA ALA A 171 -5.80 14.00 -16.54
C ALA A 171 -5.28 13.44 -17.87
N VAL A 172 -4.04 12.93 -17.90
CA VAL A 172 -3.44 12.29 -19.09
C VAL A 172 -4.17 11.01 -19.44
N PHE A 173 -4.54 10.19 -18.45
CA PHE A 173 -5.21 8.90 -18.67
C PHE A 173 -6.74 8.97 -18.69
N LYS A 174 -7.33 10.16 -18.83
CA LYS A 174 -8.80 10.34 -18.90
C LYS A 174 -9.47 9.57 -20.04
N PHE A 175 -8.72 9.19 -21.07
CA PHE A 175 -9.22 8.39 -22.20
C PHE A 175 -9.49 6.93 -21.83
N LEU A 176 -9.01 6.45 -20.68
CA LEU A 176 -9.26 5.10 -20.16
C LEU A 176 -10.47 5.07 -19.22
N PRO A 177 -11.13 3.91 -19.04
CA PRO A 177 -12.15 3.74 -18.02
C PRO A 177 -11.65 4.14 -16.63
N SER A 178 -12.54 4.74 -15.82
CA SER A 178 -12.22 5.32 -14.49
C SER A 178 -11.33 4.44 -13.58
N PRO A 179 -11.61 3.14 -13.34
CA PRO A 179 -10.76 2.33 -12.47
C PRO A 179 -9.34 2.15 -13.03
N LEU A 180 -9.22 1.90 -14.33
CA LEU A 180 -7.94 1.71 -14.99
C LEU A 180 -7.12 3.00 -15.02
N SER A 181 -7.78 4.13 -15.30
CA SER A 181 -7.17 5.46 -15.30
C SER A 181 -6.60 5.80 -13.92
N SER A 182 -7.39 5.57 -12.85
CA SER A 182 -6.99 5.81 -11.47
C SER A 182 -5.81 4.94 -11.04
N ASP A 183 -5.82 3.65 -11.36
CA ASP A 183 -4.77 2.71 -10.96
C ASP A 183 -3.44 3.01 -11.66
N LEU A 184 -3.48 3.32 -12.97
CA LEU A 184 -2.32 3.75 -13.73
C LEU A 184 -1.76 5.07 -13.22
N ALA A 185 -2.63 6.07 -13.02
CA ALA A 185 -2.22 7.37 -12.51
C ALA A 185 -1.57 7.26 -11.13
N THR A 186 -2.16 6.48 -10.23
CA THR A 186 -1.63 6.25 -8.87
C THR A 186 -0.28 5.52 -8.93
N THR A 187 -0.19 4.44 -9.71
CA THR A 187 1.02 3.64 -9.86
C THR A 187 2.18 4.46 -10.42
N LEU A 188 1.95 5.16 -11.53
CA LEU A 188 2.98 5.97 -12.17
C LEU A 188 3.37 7.18 -11.32
N SER A 189 2.42 7.80 -10.62
CA SER A 189 2.69 8.92 -9.71
C SER A 189 3.62 8.50 -8.55
N ALA A 190 3.34 7.35 -7.95
CA ALA A 190 4.20 6.80 -6.91
C ALA A 190 5.60 6.44 -7.46
N GLN A 191 5.66 5.80 -8.62
CA GLN A 191 6.92 5.37 -9.24
C GLN A 191 7.86 6.53 -9.53
N ILE A 192 7.36 7.71 -9.93
CA ILE A 192 8.21 8.89 -10.22
C ILE A 192 9.18 9.21 -9.07
N LEU A 193 8.70 9.17 -7.82
CA LEU A 193 9.54 9.47 -6.64
C LEU A 193 10.17 8.22 -5.99
N VAL A 194 9.59 7.05 -6.20
CA VAL A 194 10.06 5.79 -5.60
C VAL A 194 11.18 5.12 -6.41
N LEU A 195 11.16 5.26 -7.74
CA LEU A 195 12.09 4.58 -8.65
C LEU A 195 13.58 4.83 -8.30
N PRO A 196 14.02 6.05 -7.95
CA PRO A 196 15.41 6.29 -7.58
C PRO A 196 15.85 5.53 -6.33
N ILE A 197 14.97 5.43 -5.33
CA ILE A 197 15.20 4.65 -4.11
C ILE A 197 15.31 3.16 -4.47
N LEU A 198 14.40 2.66 -5.32
CA LEU A 198 14.45 1.27 -5.77
C LEU A 198 15.76 0.95 -6.50
N VAL A 199 16.20 1.84 -7.40
CA VAL A 199 17.47 1.69 -8.11
C VAL A 199 18.66 1.72 -7.13
N TYR A 200 18.66 2.66 -6.19
CA TYR A 200 19.75 2.82 -5.23
C TYR A 200 19.94 1.59 -4.34
N TYR A 201 18.85 1.06 -3.75
CA TYR A 201 18.90 -0.06 -2.82
C TYR A 201 18.89 -1.43 -3.50
N PHE A 202 18.04 -1.64 -4.51
CA PHE A 202 17.82 -2.96 -5.09
C PHE A 202 18.59 -3.17 -6.40
N GLY A 203 18.94 -2.10 -7.13
CA GLY A 203 19.71 -2.19 -8.39
C GLY A 203 18.97 -2.85 -9.55
N SER A 204 17.65 -3.02 -9.44
CA SER A 204 16.81 -3.60 -10.48
C SER A 204 15.44 -2.94 -10.48
N VAL A 205 14.92 -2.62 -11.66
CA VAL A 205 13.56 -2.09 -11.84
C VAL A 205 12.84 -2.94 -12.88
N SER A 206 11.61 -3.34 -12.56
CA SER A 206 10.75 -4.04 -13.50
C SER A 206 10.00 -3.05 -14.38
N TRP A 207 10.29 -3.04 -15.68
CA TRP A 207 9.61 -2.13 -16.62
C TRP A 207 8.21 -2.64 -17.00
N ILE A 208 7.95 -3.94 -16.83
CA ILE A 208 6.61 -4.52 -17.01
C ILE A 208 5.68 -4.23 -15.83
N SER A 209 6.21 -3.72 -14.71
CA SER A 209 5.46 -3.51 -13.47
C SER A 209 4.17 -2.70 -13.64
N PRO A 210 4.10 -1.58 -14.39
CA PRO A 210 2.84 -0.86 -14.57
C PRO A 210 1.74 -1.71 -15.23
N VAL A 211 2.11 -2.54 -16.21
CA VAL A 211 1.18 -3.40 -16.93
C VAL A 211 0.69 -4.53 -16.04
N VAL A 212 1.62 -5.21 -15.34
CA VAL A 212 1.27 -6.29 -14.43
C VAL A 212 0.44 -5.77 -13.25
N ASN A 213 0.79 -4.61 -12.69
CA ASN A 213 0.01 -3.98 -11.62
C ASN A 213 -1.44 -3.74 -12.05
N VAL A 214 -1.68 -3.20 -13.25
CA VAL A 214 -3.06 -3.04 -13.76
C VAL A 214 -3.81 -4.37 -13.83
N LEU A 215 -3.16 -5.42 -14.33
CA LEU A 215 -3.79 -6.74 -14.47
C LEU A 215 -4.09 -7.41 -13.14
N VAL A 216 -3.40 -7.02 -12.07
CA VAL A 216 -3.46 -7.69 -10.77
C VAL A 216 -4.15 -6.85 -9.69
N LEU A 217 -4.05 -5.52 -9.74
CA LEU A 217 -4.48 -4.64 -8.65
C LEU A 217 -5.96 -4.76 -8.31
N TRP A 218 -6.83 -5.09 -9.28
CA TRP A 218 -8.26 -5.29 -9.02
C TRP A 218 -8.54 -6.52 -8.13
N THR A 219 -7.64 -7.50 -8.08
CA THR A 219 -7.79 -8.67 -7.18
C THR A 219 -7.44 -8.32 -5.73
N VAL A 220 -6.60 -7.30 -5.51
CA VAL A 220 -6.06 -6.93 -4.20
C VAL A 220 -7.14 -6.42 -3.24
N PRO A 221 -8.07 -5.50 -3.63
CA PRO A 221 -9.21 -5.14 -2.81
C PRO A 221 -10.07 -6.35 -2.39
N LEU A 222 -10.33 -7.24 -3.34
CA LEU A 222 -11.14 -8.44 -3.11
C LEU A 222 -10.44 -9.37 -2.11
N ALA A 223 -9.17 -9.69 -2.36
CA ALA A 223 -8.35 -10.52 -1.49
C ALA A 223 -8.21 -9.91 -0.09
N THR A 224 -8.01 -8.59 0.01
CA THR A 224 -7.84 -7.90 1.29
C THR A 224 -9.13 -7.93 2.11
N ILE A 225 -10.27 -7.52 1.53
CA ILE A 225 -11.54 -7.41 2.26
C ILE A 225 -12.10 -8.80 2.58
N LEU A 226 -12.22 -9.68 1.57
CA LEU A 226 -12.75 -11.02 1.76
C LEU A 226 -11.83 -11.86 2.65
N GLY A 227 -10.52 -11.70 2.49
CA GLY A 227 -9.50 -12.34 3.30
C GLY A 227 -9.57 -11.92 4.77
N PHE A 228 -9.61 -10.61 5.04
CA PHE A 228 -9.79 -10.08 6.39
C PHE A 228 -11.07 -10.60 7.03
N LEU A 229 -12.19 -10.58 6.31
CA LEU A 229 -13.46 -11.13 6.79
C LEU A 229 -13.39 -12.62 7.08
N THR A 230 -12.79 -13.39 6.19
CA THR A 230 -12.61 -14.85 6.34
C THR A 230 -11.80 -15.17 7.59
N LEU A 231 -10.75 -14.39 7.87
CA LEU A 231 -9.94 -14.54 9.08
C LEU A 231 -10.68 -14.12 10.36
N LEU A 232 -11.55 -13.11 10.31
CA LEU A 232 -12.42 -12.80 11.44
C LEU A 232 -13.44 -13.93 11.69
N ILE A 233 -14.00 -14.50 10.62
CA ILE A 233 -14.93 -15.64 10.72
C ILE A 233 -14.22 -16.87 11.28
N SER A 234 -12.95 -17.10 10.93
CA SER A 234 -12.20 -18.28 11.40
C SER A 234 -11.98 -18.30 12.91
N ILE A 235 -12.01 -17.14 13.56
CA ILE A 235 -11.99 -17.04 15.04
C ILE A 235 -13.29 -17.58 15.64
N LEU A 236 -14.44 -17.40 14.95
CA LEU A 236 -15.76 -17.81 15.42
C LEU A 236 -16.11 -19.25 15.02
N SER A 237 -15.80 -19.63 13.78
CA SER A 237 -16.08 -20.96 13.22
C SER A 237 -15.18 -21.27 12.04
N MET A 238 -14.32 -22.27 12.21
CA MET A 238 -13.45 -22.77 11.14
C MET A 238 -14.26 -23.32 9.94
N GLU A 239 -15.41 -23.95 10.17
CA GLU A 239 -16.23 -24.53 9.08
C GLU A 239 -16.86 -23.45 8.19
N ILE A 240 -17.35 -22.36 8.78
CA ILE A 240 -17.88 -21.22 8.00
C ILE A 240 -16.74 -20.52 7.26
N ALA A 241 -15.57 -20.39 7.91
CA ALA A 241 -14.41 -19.79 7.28
C ALA A 241 -13.91 -20.59 6.07
N LYS A 242 -13.98 -21.93 6.07
CA LYS A 242 -13.66 -22.75 4.89
C LYS A 242 -14.54 -22.42 3.70
N VAL A 243 -15.85 -22.20 3.91
CA VAL A 243 -16.77 -21.77 2.85
C VAL A 243 -16.43 -20.36 2.37
N ALA A 244 -16.14 -19.43 3.28
CA ALA A 244 -15.71 -18.08 2.93
C ALA A 244 -14.37 -18.07 2.14
N ALA A 245 -13.45 -18.96 2.49
CA ALA A 245 -12.14 -19.11 1.85
C ALA A 245 -12.24 -19.46 0.36
N TRP A 246 -13.32 -20.13 -0.09
CA TRP A 246 -13.54 -20.39 -1.51
C TRP A 246 -13.69 -19.10 -2.33
N PHE A 247 -14.34 -18.09 -1.75
CA PHE A 247 -14.49 -16.78 -2.41
C PHE A 247 -13.18 -15.99 -2.41
N VAL A 248 -12.34 -16.18 -1.39
CA VAL A 248 -11.00 -15.58 -1.32
C VAL A 248 -10.01 -16.27 -2.25
N TRP A 249 -10.16 -17.57 -2.46
CA TRP A 249 -9.27 -18.37 -3.30
C TRP A 249 -9.24 -17.85 -4.74
N LEU A 250 -10.40 -17.51 -5.32
CA LEU A 250 -10.49 -17.04 -6.70
C LEU A 250 -9.61 -15.81 -7.01
N PRO A 251 -9.70 -14.66 -6.30
CA PRO A 251 -8.84 -13.52 -6.57
C PRO A 251 -7.36 -13.81 -6.28
N LEU A 252 -7.04 -14.64 -5.27
CA LEU A 252 -5.66 -15.04 -4.98
C LEU A 252 -5.08 -15.92 -6.09
N ASP A 253 -5.88 -16.82 -6.65
CA ASP A 253 -5.46 -17.72 -7.72
C ASP A 253 -5.20 -16.94 -9.02
N ILE A 254 -6.10 -16.02 -9.38
CA ILE A 254 -5.90 -15.12 -10.52
C ILE A 254 -4.64 -14.26 -10.32
N PHE A 255 -4.44 -13.70 -9.13
CA PHE A 255 -3.21 -12.97 -8.78
C PHE A 255 -1.98 -13.86 -9.03
N GLN A 256 -1.96 -15.06 -8.46
CA GLN A 256 -0.82 -15.99 -8.56
C GLN A 256 -0.52 -16.37 -10.01
N GLN A 257 -1.55 -16.67 -10.81
CA GLN A 257 -1.39 -17.07 -12.21
C GLN A 257 -0.82 -15.92 -13.05
N ILE A 258 -1.33 -14.70 -12.90
CA ILE A 258 -0.83 -13.55 -13.64
C ILE A 258 0.64 -13.28 -13.28
N ILE A 259 1.01 -13.37 -12.00
CA ILE A 259 2.39 -13.18 -11.56
C ILE A 259 3.32 -14.28 -12.09
N SER A 260 2.90 -15.55 -12.05
CA SER A 260 3.74 -16.66 -12.53
C SER A 260 3.96 -16.60 -14.05
N ILE A 261 2.91 -16.29 -14.82
CA ILE A 261 3.00 -16.10 -16.28
C ILE A 261 3.91 -14.90 -16.59
N SER A 262 3.66 -13.76 -15.96
CA SER A 262 4.42 -12.52 -16.24
C SER A 262 5.87 -12.60 -15.74
N GLY A 263 6.11 -13.32 -14.64
CA GLY A 263 7.44 -13.51 -14.05
C GLY A 263 8.33 -14.47 -14.84
N SER A 264 7.75 -15.32 -15.71
CA SER A 264 8.51 -16.19 -16.60
C SER A 264 9.26 -15.44 -17.71
N PHE A 265 8.91 -14.17 -17.97
CA PHE A 265 9.58 -13.34 -18.97
C PHE A 265 10.99 -12.92 -18.51
N SER A 266 12.01 -13.46 -19.19
CA SER A 266 13.43 -13.29 -18.84
C SER A 266 13.96 -11.85 -18.90
N TYR A 267 13.29 -10.95 -19.62
CA TYR A 267 13.69 -9.55 -19.79
C TYR A 267 12.84 -8.57 -18.99
N SER A 268 12.12 -9.03 -17.96
CA SER A 268 11.23 -8.19 -17.16
C SER A 268 11.94 -7.09 -16.36
N GLN A 269 13.26 -7.23 -16.14
CA GLN A 269 14.04 -6.33 -15.29
C GLN A 269 15.15 -5.61 -16.04
N ILE A 270 15.32 -4.33 -15.73
CA ILE A 270 16.48 -3.52 -16.09
C ILE A 270 17.37 -3.41 -14.86
N TYR A 271 18.64 -3.78 -15.01
CA TYR A 271 19.63 -3.71 -13.93
C TYR A 271 20.39 -2.39 -13.99
N PHE A 272 20.63 -1.83 -12.81
CA PHE A 272 21.37 -0.59 -12.63
C PHE A 272 22.53 -0.81 -11.65
N PRO A 273 23.62 -0.04 -11.76
CA PRO A 273 24.68 -0.03 -10.75
C PRO A 273 24.07 0.37 -9.39
N LYS A 274 24.16 -0.53 -8.41
CA LYS A 274 23.70 -0.28 -7.04
C LYS A 274 24.44 0.91 -6.44
N GLN A 275 23.77 1.63 -5.53
CA GLN A 275 24.35 2.74 -4.76
C GLN A 275 24.89 3.90 -5.62
N ASN A 276 24.39 4.08 -6.85
CA ASN A 276 24.77 5.22 -7.68
C ASN A 276 24.07 6.51 -7.19
N VAL A 277 24.76 7.24 -6.30
CA VAL A 277 24.28 8.50 -5.73
C VAL A 277 24.05 9.57 -6.81
N LEU A 278 24.85 9.60 -7.87
CA LEU A 278 24.70 10.59 -8.94
C LEU A 278 23.39 10.40 -9.69
N LEU A 279 23.02 9.14 -9.98
CA LEU A 279 21.74 8.82 -10.61
C LEU A 279 20.56 9.19 -9.71
N LEU A 280 20.66 8.88 -8.41
CA LEU A 280 19.66 9.22 -7.40
C LEU A 280 19.42 10.74 -7.33
N VAL A 281 20.51 11.50 -7.15
CA VAL A 281 20.48 12.96 -7.01
C VAL A 281 20.04 13.63 -8.32
N GLY A 282 20.59 13.19 -9.47
CA GLY A 282 20.22 13.71 -10.78
C GLY A 282 18.73 13.55 -11.08
N TRP A 283 18.14 12.40 -10.72
CA TRP A 283 16.71 12.16 -10.91
C TRP A 283 15.84 13.13 -10.08
N TYR A 284 16.16 13.32 -8.80
CA TYR A 284 15.41 14.27 -7.97
C TYR A 284 15.57 15.72 -8.45
N PHE A 285 16.74 16.11 -8.98
CA PHE A 285 16.91 17.42 -9.61
C PHE A 285 16.02 17.61 -10.83
N VAL A 286 15.90 16.61 -11.70
CA VAL A 286 15.00 16.65 -12.86
C VAL A 286 13.55 16.85 -12.41
N ILE A 287 13.12 16.13 -11.37
CA ILE A 287 11.78 16.27 -10.81
C ILE A 287 11.54 17.67 -10.25
N LEU A 288 12.46 18.19 -9.45
CA LEU A 288 12.36 19.54 -8.89
C LEU A 288 12.34 20.60 -9.99
N GLY A 289 13.14 20.43 -11.05
CA GLY A 289 13.13 21.29 -12.24
C GLY A 289 11.76 21.28 -12.93
N PHE A 290 11.17 20.09 -13.15
CA PHE A 290 9.84 19.95 -13.73
C PHE A 290 8.74 20.60 -12.89
N LEU A 291 8.74 20.38 -11.57
CA LEU A 291 7.78 21.00 -10.66
C LEU A 291 7.89 22.52 -10.63
N SER A 292 9.12 23.04 -10.65
CA SER A 292 9.39 24.48 -10.69
C SER A 292 8.90 25.12 -11.99
N PHE A 293 9.15 24.46 -13.13
CA PHE A 293 8.66 24.88 -14.44
C PHE A 293 7.13 24.92 -14.50
N ARG A 294 6.47 23.85 -14.02
CA ARG A 294 5.00 23.76 -13.96
C ARG A 294 4.40 24.88 -13.10
N LYS A 295 4.98 25.16 -11.93
CA LYS A 295 4.51 26.23 -11.04
C LYS A 295 4.64 27.61 -11.69
N LYS A 296 5.77 27.86 -12.36
CA LYS A 296 5.98 29.12 -13.09
C LYS A 296 4.94 29.30 -14.20
N HIS A 297 4.70 28.27 -15.00
CA HIS A 297 3.73 28.33 -16.10
C HIS A 297 2.28 28.52 -15.62
N ALA A 298 1.91 27.88 -14.51
CA ALA A 298 0.59 28.06 -13.90
C ALA A 298 0.37 29.50 -13.41
N ASN A 299 1.39 30.12 -12.81
CA ASN A 299 1.33 31.52 -12.38
C ASN A 299 1.22 32.48 -13.59
N GLU A 300 1.99 32.22 -14.66
CA GLU A 300 1.93 33.02 -15.90
C GLU A 300 0.57 32.96 -16.61
N LEU A 301 -0.16 31.85 -16.46
CA LEU A 301 -1.53 31.70 -16.98
C LEU A 301 -2.55 32.43 -16.12
N ALA A 302 -2.39 32.41 -14.79
CA ALA A 302 -3.26 33.10 -13.84
C ALA A 302 -3.14 34.63 -13.93
N ASP A 303 -1.94 35.15 -14.21
CA ASP A 303 -1.72 36.60 -14.41
C ASP A 303 -2.32 37.13 -15.73
N LYS A 304 -2.75 36.25 -16.64
CA LYS A 304 -3.32 36.61 -17.96
C LYS A 304 -4.86 36.53 -18.02
N THR A 305 -5.52 36.09 -16.96
CA THR A 305 -6.98 35.94 -16.84
C THR A 305 -7.55 36.88 -15.80
#